data_AF-A0A486D4C2-F1
#
_entry.id   AF-A0A486D4C2-F1
#
_cell.length_a   1.000
_cell.length_b   1.000
_cell.length_c   1.000
_cell.angle_alpha   90.00
_cell.angle_beta   90.00
_cell.angle_gamma   90.00
#
_symmetry.space_group_name_H-M   'P 1'
#
loop_
_entity.id
_entity.type
_entity.pdbx_description
1 polymer ?
#
loop_
_entity_poly.entity_id
_entity_poly.type
_entity_poly.pdbx_seq_one_letter_code
_entity_poly.pdbx_strand_id
1 'polypeptide(L)'
;MNIKEIGNVFHCDCGFSWHRGKNGNHNCADGLREKVRQLAAENVALKSAITDHSHSVHFCEVCGKDDPCSTDDVCYALKDTPATDRIVAGIKADGVEEFVSNTVHKIFDESEAVSALAYLSLANSHVKKLREGADK
;
A
#
# COMPACT_ATOMS: atom_id res chain seq x y z
N MET A 1 -4.14 -17.47 6.03
CA MET A 1 -3.12 -17.94 6.99
C MET A 1 -2.68 -19.34 6.56
N ASN A 2 -1.44 -19.51 6.09
CA ASN A 2 -0.91 -20.84 5.79
C ASN A 2 0.02 -21.29 6.91
N ILE A 3 -0.23 -22.47 7.47
CA ILE A 3 0.59 -23.05 8.53
C ILE A 3 1.24 -24.31 7.97
N LYS A 4 2.57 -24.39 8.10
CA LYS A 4 3.33 -25.60 7.80
C LYS A 4 3.87 -26.21 9.08
N GLU A 5 3.72 -27.51 9.23
CA GLU A 5 4.32 -28.26 10.32
C GLU A 5 5.66 -28.85 9.88
N ILE A 6 6.71 -28.63 10.68
CA ILE A 6 8.04 -29.20 10.47
C ILE A 6 8.50 -29.80 11.80
N GLY A 7 8.49 -31.13 11.90
CA GLY A 7 8.76 -31.83 13.15
C GLY A 7 7.72 -31.47 14.23
N ASN A 8 8.16 -30.90 15.34
CA ASN A 8 7.28 -30.47 16.45
C ASN A 8 7.02 -28.94 16.47
N VAL A 9 7.25 -28.25 15.36
CA VAL A 9 7.09 -26.79 15.23
C VAL A 9 6.10 -26.47 14.12
N PHE A 10 5.14 -25.61 14.41
CA PHE A 10 4.23 -25.01 13.44
C PHE A 10 4.76 -23.65 13.02
N HIS A 11 4.79 -23.37 11.73
CA HIS A 11 5.23 -22.09 11.17
C HIS A 11 4.04 -21.42 10.46
N CYS A 12 3.56 -20.26 10.96
CA CYS A 12 2.72 -19.37 10.14
C CYS A 12 3.63 -18.79 9.06
N ASP A 13 3.06 -18.55 7.89
CA ASP A 13 3.73 -17.86 6.80
C ASP A 13 4.22 -16.43 7.18
N CYS A 14 4.01 -15.91 8.41
CA CYS A 14 4.47 -14.58 8.91
C CYS A 14 5.79 -14.62 9.62
N GLY A 15 6.39 -15.81 9.70
CA GLY A 15 7.58 -16.00 10.52
C GLY A 15 7.27 -16.26 11.99
N PHE A 16 6.03 -16.09 12.45
CA PHE A 16 5.63 -16.60 13.76
C PHE A 16 5.61 -18.13 13.75
N SER A 17 6.17 -18.73 14.78
CA SER A 17 6.18 -20.18 14.95
C SER A 17 5.94 -20.56 16.40
N TRP A 18 5.37 -21.75 16.61
CA TRP A 18 5.10 -22.27 17.95
C TRP A 18 5.29 -23.79 17.99
N HIS A 19 5.69 -24.29 19.17
CA HIS A 19 5.83 -25.73 19.39
C HIS A 19 4.49 -26.42 19.59
N ARG A 20 4.43 -27.71 19.26
CA ARG A 20 3.29 -28.57 19.57
C ARG A 20 2.97 -28.53 21.08
N GLY A 21 1.70 -28.32 21.41
CA GLY A 21 1.23 -28.14 22.79
C GLY A 21 1.43 -26.72 23.36
N LYS A 22 1.95 -25.77 22.58
CA LYS A 22 2.00 -24.34 22.95
C LYS A 22 0.92 -23.55 22.20
N ASN A 23 0.52 -22.40 22.76
CA ASN A 23 -0.47 -21.53 22.13
C ASN A 23 0.14 -20.86 20.89
N GLY A 24 -0.48 -21.09 19.73
CA GLY A 24 -0.13 -20.48 18.45
C GLY A 24 -0.91 -19.22 18.12
N ASN A 25 -1.69 -18.66 19.05
CA ASN A 25 -2.50 -17.48 18.80
C ASN A 25 -1.62 -16.25 18.53
N HIS A 26 -1.78 -15.68 17.35
CA HIS A 26 -1.12 -14.45 16.93
C HIS A 26 -1.97 -13.80 15.84
N ASN A 27 -1.85 -12.49 15.69
CA ASN A 27 -2.44 -11.80 14.55
C ASN A 27 -1.45 -11.91 13.37
N CYS A 28 -1.80 -12.70 12.36
CA CYS A 28 -0.98 -12.90 11.17
C CYS A 28 -1.21 -11.69 10.23
N ALA A 29 -0.83 -10.47 10.69
CA ALA A 29 -1.00 -9.14 10.06
C ALA A 29 -1.79 -9.18 8.75
N ASP A 30 -3.12 -9.15 8.86
CA ASP A 30 -4.02 -9.43 7.74
C ASP A 30 -3.68 -8.56 6.52
N GLY A 31 -3.49 -9.22 5.38
CA GLY A 31 -3.16 -8.56 4.10
C GLY A 31 -1.72 -8.07 3.94
N LEU A 32 -0.87 -8.03 4.99
CA LEU A 32 0.51 -7.54 4.87
C LEU A 32 1.33 -8.38 3.87
N ARG A 33 1.14 -9.71 3.86
CA ARG A 33 1.80 -10.58 2.88
C ARG A 33 1.47 -10.25 1.46
N GLU A 34 0.19 -10.02 1.22
CA GLU A 34 -0.30 -9.81 -0.13
C GLU A 34 0.20 -8.46 -0.64
N LYS A 35 0.21 -7.44 0.24
CA LYS A 35 0.86 -6.16 -0.03
C LYS A 35 2.36 -6.32 -0.33
N VAL A 36 3.10 -7.11 0.47
CA VAL A 36 4.54 -7.38 0.23
C VAL A 36 4.76 -8.13 -1.08
N ARG A 37 3.93 -9.13 -1.40
CA ARG A 37 4.00 -9.85 -2.68
C ARG A 37 3.76 -8.92 -3.86
N GLN A 38 2.74 -8.07 -3.78
CA GLN A 38 2.41 -7.10 -4.82
C GLN A 38 3.55 -6.09 -5.02
N LEU A 39 4.10 -5.54 -3.94
CA LEU A 39 5.28 -4.67 -4.01
C LEU A 39 6.50 -5.38 -4.60
N ALA A 40 6.73 -6.65 -4.27
CA ALA A 40 7.85 -7.41 -4.82
C ALA A 40 7.67 -7.61 -6.34
N ALA A 41 6.46 -7.92 -6.79
CA ALA A 41 6.13 -8.05 -8.21
C ALA A 41 6.31 -6.72 -8.96
N GLU A 42 5.79 -5.63 -8.41
CA GLU A 42 5.97 -4.27 -8.95
C GLU A 42 7.46 -3.89 -9.04
N ASN A 43 8.25 -4.15 -8.00
CA ASN A 43 9.69 -3.89 -8.00
C ASN A 43 10.46 -4.70 -9.08
N VAL A 44 10.05 -5.94 -9.35
CA VAL A 44 10.64 -6.74 -10.43
C VAL A 44 10.31 -6.12 -11.79
N ALA A 45 9.06 -5.71 -12.00
CA ALA A 45 8.66 -5.04 -13.24
C ALA A 45 9.41 -3.71 -13.44
N LEU A 46 9.51 -2.87 -12.41
CA LEU A 46 10.28 -1.63 -12.45
C LEU A 46 11.76 -1.87 -12.78
N LYS A 47 12.39 -2.88 -12.15
CA LYS A 47 13.78 -3.24 -12.47
C LYS A 47 13.96 -3.71 -13.91
N SER A 48 12.99 -4.46 -14.45
CA SER A 48 13.01 -4.88 -15.86
C SER A 48 12.96 -3.66 -16.77
N ALA A 49 12.01 -2.75 -16.56
CA ALA A 49 11.88 -1.53 -17.35
C ALA A 49 13.15 -0.66 -17.31
N ILE A 50 13.77 -0.50 -16.12
CA ILE A 50 15.04 0.24 -15.99
C ILE A 50 16.18 -0.46 -16.76
N THR A 51 16.21 -1.79 -16.74
CA THR A 51 17.25 -2.57 -17.43
C THR A 51 17.09 -2.46 -18.95
N ASP A 52 15.87 -2.61 -19.45
CA ASP A 52 15.54 -2.50 -20.87
C ASP A 52 15.89 -1.09 -21.38
N HIS A 53 15.53 -0.06 -20.62
CA HIS A 53 15.93 1.32 -20.88
C HIS A 53 17.45 1.53 -20.91
N SER A 54 18.19 0.96 -19.94
CA SER A 54 19.64 1.13 -19.87
C SER A 54 20.39 0.56 -21.08
N HIS A 55 19.75 -0.34 -21.84
CA HIS A 55 20.26 -0.89 -23.09
C HIS A 55 19.73 -0.16 -24.33
N SER A 56 18.80 0.77 -24.15
CA SER A 56 18.19 1.56 -25.21
C SER A 56 19.11 2.70 -25.62
N VAL A 57 19.79 2.54 -26.76
CA VAL A 57 20.39 3.66 -27.52
C VAL A 57 19.36 4.10 -28.57
N HIS A 58 18.22 4.64 -28.14
CA HIS A 58 17.14 4.99 -29.08
C HIS A 58 17.23 6.44 -29.54
N PHE A 59 17.57 6.63 -30.81
CA PHE A 59 17.11 7.80 -31.56
C PHE A 59 15.61 7.61 -31.83
N CYS A 60 14.78 8.52 -31.33
CA CYS A 60 13.33 8.49 -31.54
C CYS A 60 13.02 8.98 -32.97
N GLU A 61 12.77 8.08 -33.94
CA GLU A 61 12.44 8.46 -35.33
C GLU A 61 11.16 9.31 -35.44
N VAL A 62 10.25 9.21 -34.46
CA VAL A 62 8.99 9.98 -34.43
C VAL A 62 9.21 11.43 -34.00
N CYS A 63 10.20 11.70 -33.16
CA CYS A 63 10.38 13.00 -32.50
C CYS A 63 11.76 13.64 -32.72
N GLY A 64 12.71 12.93 -33.35
CA GLY A 64 13.99 13.45 -33.82
C GLY A 64 14.93 13.96 -32.73
N LYS A 65 14.76 13.51 -31.49
CA LYS A 65 15.58 13.93 -30.34
C LYS A 65 16.39 12.77 -29.78
N ASP A 66 17.61 13.08 -29.40
CA ASP A 66 18.40 12.25 -28.49
C ASP A 66 17.79 12.30 -27.09
N ASP A 67 17.95 11.19 -26.37
CA ASP A 67 17.37 10.84 -25.08
C ASP A 67 17.41 11.99 -24.02
N PRO A 68 16.36 12.18 -23.19
CA PRO A 68 15.15 11.37 -23.04
C PRO A 68 13.98 11.82 -23.91
N CYS A 69 13.40 10.89 -24.69
CA CYS A 69 12.17 11.13 -25.43
C CYS A 69 10.91 10.75 -24.61
N SER A 70 9.78 11.41 -24.86
CA SER A 70 8.53 11.23 -24.09
C SER A 70 7.83 9.87 -24.26
N THR A 71 8.38 8.99 -25.10
CA THR A 71 7.89 7.63 -25.40
C THR A 71 8.77 6.54 -24.78
N ASP A 72 9.73 6.94 -23.95
CA ASP A 72 10.61 6.03 -23.24
C ASP A 72 9.87 5.12 -22.24
N ASP A 73 10.25 3.85 -22.19
CA ASP A 73 9.57 2.76 -21.47
C ASP A 73 9.56 2.96 -19.94
N VAL A 74 10.60 3.60 -19.40
CA VAL A 74 10.67 4.00 -17.99
C VAL A 74 9.58 5.00 -17.62
N CYS A 75 9.23 5.93 -18.52
CA CYS A 75 8.20 6.94 -18.24
C CYS A 75 6.81 6.32 -18.02
N TYR A 76 6.53 5.17 -18.65
CA TYR A 76 5.29 4.41 -18.41
C TYR A 76 5.39 3.57 -17.13
N ALA A 77 6.51 2.89 -16.92
CA ALA A 77 6.72 2.07 -15.72
C ALA A 77 6.64 2.89 -14.41
N LEU A 78 7.12 4.13 -14.42
CA LEU A 78 7.02 5.04 -13.27
C LEU A 78 5.62 5.64 -13.05
N LYS A 79 4.73 5.59 -14.06
CA LYS A 79 3.35 6.08 -13.94
C LYS A 79 2.38 5.00 -13.45
N ASP A 80 2.77 3.74 -13.51
CA ASP A 80 1.90 2.59 -13.22
C ASP A 80 2.47 1.77 -12.05
N THR A 81 2.41 2.34 -10.85
CA THR A 81 2.84 1.71 -9.59
C THR A 81 1.64 1.48 -8.65
N PRO A 82 0.65 0.65 -9.06
CA PRO A 82 -0.61 0.50 -8.35
C PRO A 82 -0.44 -0.06 -6.93
N ALA A 83 0.54 -0.94 -6.68
CA ALA A 83 0.78 -1.47 -5.35
C ALA A 83 1.33 -0.39 -4.40
N THR A 84 2.21 0.48 -4.91
CA THR A 84 2.71 1.63 -4.16
C THR A 84 1.59 2.65 -3.90
N ASP A 85 0.80 2.99 -4.93
CA ASP A 85 -0.33 3.93 -4.81
C ASP A 85 -1.35 3.47 -3.77
N ARG A 86 -1.65 2.18 -3.79
CA ARG A 86 -2.54 1.51 -2.83
C ARG A 86 -2.06 1.70 -1.39
N ILE A 87 -0.76 1.52 -1.14
CA ILE A 87 -0.17 1.68 0.19
C ILE A 87 -0.21 3.14 0.63
N VAL A 88 0.14 4.08 -0.26
CA VAL A 88 0.07 5.51 0.04
C VAL A 88 -1.36 5.94 0.37
N ALA A 89 -2.35 5.44 -0.37
CA ALA A 89 -3.76 5.69 -0.09
C ALA A 89 -4.18 5.12 1.27
N GLY A 90 -3.72 3.91 1.62
CA GLY A 90 -3.92 3.29 2.93
C GLY A 90 -3.34 4.12 4.08
N ILE A 91 -2.09 4.55 3.96
CA ILE A 91 -1.42 5.41 4.97
C ILE A 91 -2.15 6.74 5.14
N LYS A 92 -2.58 7.36 4.03
CA LYS A 92 -3.38 8.60 4.08
C LYS A 92 -4.71 8.37 4.80
N ALA A 93 -5.37 7.23 4.55
CA ALA A 93 -6.62 6.88 5.21
C ALA A 93 -6.40 6.69 6.73
N ASP A 94 -5.36 5.94 7.12
CA ASP A 94 -5.00 5.70 8.52
C ASP A 94 -4.81 7.03 9.27
N GLY A 95 -4.07 7.98 8.68
CA GLY A 95 -3.83 9.29 9.31
C GLY A 95 -5.09 10.14 9.45
N VAL A 96 -6.00 10.11 8.47
CA VAL A 96 -7.28 10.84 8.57
C VAL A 96 -8.22 10.18 9.57
N GLU A 97 -8.27 8.85 9.63
CA GLU A 97 -9.04 8.10 10.63
C GLU A 97 -8.56 8.42 12.06
N GLU A 98 -7.24 8.44 12.30
CA GLU A 98 -6.66 8.81 13.58
C GLU A 98 -7.04 10.24 13.98
N PHE A 99 -6.95 11.19 13.04
CA PHE A 99 -7.36 12.57 13.27
C PHE A 99 -8.84 12.69 13.63
N VAL A 100 -9.72 12.02 12.87
CA VAL A 100 -11.17 12.03 13.11
C VAL A 100 -11.47 11.44 14.48
N SER A 101 -10.90 10.28 14.82
CA SER A 101 -11.12 9.62 16.10
C SER A 101 -10.73 10.53 17.28
N ASN A 102 -9.53 11.11 17.22
CA ASN A 102 -9.03 12.00 18.28
C ASN A 102 -9.87 13.28 18.42
N THR A 103 -10.37 13.81 17.30
CA THR A 103 -11.18 15.03 17.29
C THR A 103 -12.59 14.77 17.82
N VAL A 104 -13.20 13.65 17.44
CA VAL A 104 -14.49 13.19 17.97
C VAL A 104 -14.44 13.10 19.50
N HIS A 105 -13.41 12.46 20.05
CA HIS A 105 -13.25 12.33 21.51
C HIS A 105 -13.25 13.70 22.20
N LYS A 106 -12.48 14.68 21.70
CA LYS A 106 -12.41 16.02 22.30
C LYS A 106 -13.72 16.82 22.20
N ILE A 107 -14.46 16.68 21.09
CA ILE A 107 -15.73 17.40 20.90
C ILE A 107 -16.81 16.85 21.84
N PHE A 108 -16.84 15.55 22.11
CA PHE A 108 -17.78 15.02 23.10
C PHE A 108 -17.42 15.43 24.54
N ASP A 109 -16.17 15.85 24.78
CA ASP A 109 -15.74 16.44 26.05
C ASP A 109 -16.09 17.95 26.16
N GLU A 110 -16.35 18.65 25.04
CA GLU A 110 -16.61 20.11 24.99
C GLU A 110 -17.94 20.44 24.26
N SER A 111 -18.93 20.98 24.98
CA SER A 111 -20.37 21.13 24.62
C SER A 111 -20.75 21.93 23.35
N GLU A 112 -19.84 22.35 22.46
CA GLU A 112 -20.15 23.11 21.24
C GLU A 112 -19.86 22.30 19.95
N ALA A 113 -20.69 21.29 19.67
CA ALA A 113 -20.32 20.20 18.75
C ALA A 113 -20.89 20.25 17.31
N VAL A 114 -21.85 21.12 16.99
CA VAL A 114 -22.67 20.92 15.77
C VAL A 114 -21.90 21.20 14.46
N SER A 115 -21.04 22.23 14.44
CA SER A 115 -20.24 22.58 13.24
C SER A 115 -19.11 21.59 12.99
N ALA A 116 -18.49 21.07 14.06
CA ALA A 116 -17.38 20.14 13.97
C ALA A 116 -17.81 18.75 13.46
N LEU A 117 -19.02 18.30 13.77
CA LEU A 117 -19.59 17.05 13.26
C LEU A 117 -19.70 17.03 11.72
N ALA A 118 -20.00 18.18 11.09
CA ALA A 118 -20.08 18.27 9.64
C ALA A 118 -18.71 18.05 8.97
N TYR A 119 -17.65 18.63 9.52
CA TYR A 119 -16.28 18.45 9.01
C TYR A 119 -15.78 17.01 9.20
N LEU A 120 -16.12 16.38 10.33
CA LEU A 120 -15.76 14.97 10.58
C LEU A 120 -16.47 14.00 9.62
N SER A 121 -17.73 14.28 9.29
CA SER A 121 -18.46 13.53 8.27
C SER A 121 -17.79 13.62 6.89
N LEU A 122 -17.32 14.81 6.51
CA LEU A 122 -16.55 15.00 5.27
C LEU A 122 -15.22 14.24 5.30
N ALA A 123 -14.51 14.26 6.42
CA ALA A 123 -13.26 13.52 6.59
C ALA A 123 -13.49 12.00 6.47
N ASN A 124 -14.56 11.46 7.06
CA ASN A 124 -14.93 10.05 6.90
C ASN A 124 -15.26 9.67 5.45
N SER A 125 -15.92 10.57 4.71
CA SER A 125 -16.16 10.37 3.27
C SER A 125 -14.85 10.35 2.48
N HIS A 126 -13.87 11.18 2.85
CA HIS A 126 -12.55 11.19 2.25
C HIS A 126 -11.77 9.89 2.53
N VAL A 127 -11.78 9.42 3.78
CA VAL A 127 -11.24 8.12 4.18
C VAL A 127 -11.80 7.00 3.30
N LYS A 128 -13.13 6.96 3.12
CA LYS A 128 -13.76 5.94 2.29
C LYS A 128 -13.19 5.92 0.87
N LYS A 129 -13.03 7.08 0.24
CA LYS A 129 -12.44 7.19 -1.11
C LYS A 129 -10.98 6.71 -1.14
N LEU A 130 -10.20 7.02 -0.10
CA LEU A 130 -8.82 6.55 0.01
C LEU A 130 -8.76 5.02 0.18
N ARG A 131 -9.66 4.43 0.98
CA ARG A 131 -9.77 2.97 1.15
C ARG A 131 -10.22 2.28 -0.14
N GLU A 132 -11.20 2.82 -0.84
CA GLU A 132 -11.63 2.32 -2.16
C GLU A 132 -10.50 2.36 -3.20
N GLY A 133 -9.59 3.33 -3.11
CA GLY A 133 -8.35 3.35 -3.90
C GLY A 133 -7.28 2.37 -3.38
N ALA A 134 -7.27 2.09 -2.08
CA ALA A 134 -6.38 1.14 -1.43
C ALA A 134 -6.80 -0.34 -1.56
N ASP A 135 -8.00 -0.61 -2.06
CA ASP A 135 -8.49 -1.98 -2.28
C ASP A 135 -8.58 -2.37 -3.77
N LYS A 136 -8.34 -1.41 -4.68
CA LYS A 136 -8.24 -1.61 -6.14
C LYS A 136 -6.82 -1.94 -6.53
#